data_AF-Q8SUL0-F1
#
_entry.id   AF-Q8SUL0-F1
#
_cell.length_a   1.000
_cell.length_b   1.000
_cell.length_c   1.000
_cell.angle_alpha   90.00
_cell.angle_beta   90.00
_cell.angle_gamma   90.00
#
_symmetry.space_group_name_H-M   'P 1'
#
loop_
_entity.id
_entity.type
_entity.pdbx_description
1 polymer ?
#
loop_
_entity_poly.entity_id
_entity_poly.type
_entity_poly.pdbx_seq_one_letter_code
_entity_poly.pdbx_strand_id
1 'polypeptide(L)'
;MFTPLNQKKLVNVSIVTLKKFGRRYELAVYPNKLYEYRNGMRTPLSEILQTDTIYRSVSKGEIARQGDLDLFCRTHEEIVREILDCGYEQKSEATRVYEQEKTEREIVQILRNKVTRGGRHLSEASLREAIGKVHNIYVGNSKKQSQEILSKLEKMGFDRVGVRVSVEMSDKVAEFVKQNGEIHDGYVMIRSDCFPRFKDMCEKEKVRYLILRREEPEDEEIC
;
A
#
# COMPACT_ATOMS: atom_id res chain seq x y z
N MET A 1 -34.09 32.44 -7.42
CA MET A 1 -32.82 31.74 -7.16
C MET A 1 -32.93 30.34 -7.75
N PHE A 2 -32.18 30.03 -8.81
CA PHE A 2 -32.07 28.67 -9.34
C PHE A 2 -30.79 28.05 -8.76
N THR A 3 -30.91 27.16 -7.80
CA THR A 3 -29.82 26.28 -7.38
C THR A 3 -29.98 24.97 -8.15
N PRO A 4 -29.04 24.57 -9.02
CA PRO A 4 -29.20 23.36 -9.82
C PRO A 4 -29.08 22.14 -8.91
N LEU A 5 -30.23 21.53 -8.60
CA LEU A 5 -30.39 20.38 -7.70
C LEU A 5 -30.01 19.03 -8.33
N ASN A 6 -29.30 19.00 -9.45
CA ASN A 6 -29.11 17.76 -10.22
C ASN A 6 -27.68 17.50 -10.70
N GLN A 7 -26.67 17.91 -9.92
CA GLN A 7 -25.32 17.37 -10.12
C GLN A 7 -25.25 15.98 -9.50
N LYS A 8 -25.63 14.97 -10.30
CA LYS A 8 -25.51 13.55 -9.96
C LYS A 8 -24.04 13.24 -9.65
N LYS A 9 -23.67 13.21 -8.37
CA LYS A 9 -22.29 12.93 -7.94
C LYS A 9 -21.92 11.53 -8.40
N LEU A 10 -20.92 11.46 -9.27
CA LEU A 10 -20.38 10.24 -9.82
C LEU A 10 -19.51 9.54 -8.76
N VAL A 11 -20.14 8.83 -7.82
CA VAL A 11 -19.42 8.21 -6.68
C VAL A 11 -18.50 7.05 -7.11
N ASN A 12 -18.73 6.45 -8.28
CA ASN A 12 -17.96 5.31 -8.79
C ASN A 12 -17.43 5.53 -10.22
N VAL A 13 -17.04 6.76 -10.55
CA VAL A 13 -16.48 7.09 -11.87
C VAL A 13 -15.14 7.80 -11.71
N SER A 14 -14.15 7.36 -12.48
CA SER A 14 -12.88 8.06 -12.67
C SER A 14 -12.91 8.87 -13.97
N ILE A 15 -12.13 9.94 -14.04
CA ILE A 15 -11.95 10.71 -15.27
C ILE A 15 -10.57 10.41 -15.84
N VAL A 16 -10.48 9.85 -17.04
CA VAL A 16 -9.21 9.67 -17.73
C VAL A 16 -8.97 10.87 -18.63
N THR A 17 -7.85 11.57 -18.41
CA THR A 17 -7.50 12.80 -19.12
C THR A 17 -6.28 12.61 -20.00
N LEU A 18 -6.43 12.87 -21.30
CA LEU A 18 -5.33 12.99 -22.26
C LEU A 18 -5.17 14.45 -22.66
N LYS A 19 -3.93 14.95 -22.63
CA LYS A 19 -3.58 16.26 -23.20
C LYS A 19 -2.78 16.04 -24.48
N LYS A 20 -3.35 16.43 -25.61
CA LYS A 20 -2.73 16.29 -26.93
C LYS A 20 -3.17 17.44 -27.83
N PHE A 21 -2.32 17.87 -28.76
CA PHE A 21 -2.62 19.00 -29.67
C PHE A 21 -2.96 20.33 -28.97
N GLY A 22 -2.43 20.54 -27.75
CA GLY A 22 -2.79 21.70 -26.93
C GLY A 22 -4.25 21.67 -26.43
N ARG A 23 -4.95 20.55 -26.59
CA ARG A 23 -6.32 20.31 -26.15
C ARG A 23 -6.35 19.29 -25.03
N ARG A 24 -7.50 19.24 -24.34
CA ARG A 24 -7.79 18.26 -23.31
C ARG A 24 -8.95 17.38 -23.75
N TYR A 25 -8.79 16.08 -23.58
CA TYR A 25 -9.78 15.07 -23.85
C TYR A 25 -9.97 14.22 -22.60
N GLU A 26 -11.21 14.11 -22.13
CA GLU A 26 -11.60 13.48 -20.89
C GLU A 26 -12.65 12.39 -21.17
N LEU A 27 -12.48 11.23 -20.54
CA LEU A 27 -13.44 10.12 -20.56
C LEU A 27 -13.93 9.84 -19.15
N ALA A 28 -15.24 9.62 -19.01
CA ALA A 28 -15.85 9.10 -17.79
C ALA A 28 -15.83 7.57 -17.82
N VAL A 29 -15.14 6.94 -16.87
CA VAL A 29 -14.93 5.48 -16.86
C VAL A 29 -15.22 4.85 -15.50
N TYR A 30 -15.57 3.57 -15.49
CA TYR A 30 -15.64 2.78 -14.27
C TYR A 30 -14.22 2.33 -13.85
N PRO A 31 -13.73 2.71 -12.65
CA PRO A 31 -12.33 2.51 -12.26
C PRO A 31 -11.89 1.04 -12.29
N ASN A 32 -12.74 0.13 -11.81
CA ASN A 32 -12.45 -1.31 -11.79
C ASN A 32 -12.28 -1.87 -13.21
N LYS A 33 -13.10 -1.39 -14.15
CA LYS A 33 -13.06 -1.82 -15.55
C LYS A 33 -11.88 -1.23 -16.30
N LEU A 34 -11.50 0.01 -15.98
CA LEU A 34 -10.23 0.57 -16.43
C LEU A 34 -9.03 -0.24 -15.92
N TYR A 35 -9.06 -0.67 -14.65
CA TYR A 35 -8.00 -1.51 -14.09
C TYR A 35 -7.90 -2.87 -14.79
N GLU A 36 -9.03 -3.55 -15.03
CA GLU A 36 -9.07 -4.80 -15.81
C GLU A 36 -8.44 -4.60 -17.20
N TYR A 37 -8.87 -3.57 -17.92
CA TYR A 37 -8.36 -3.20 -19.24
C TYR A 37 -6.84 -2.94 -19.25
N ARG A 38 -6.33 -2.13 -18.31
CA ARG A 38 -4.91 -1.77 -18.25
C ARG A 38 -3.99 -2.94 -17.86
N ASN A 39 -4.53 -3.96 -17.20
CA ASN A 39 -3.81 -5.20 -16.89
C ASN A 39 -3.94 -6.26 -18.00
N GLY A 40 -4.43 -5.88 -19.19
CA GLY A 40 -4.54 -6.77 -20.35
C GLY A 40 -5.71 -7.75 -20.26
N MET A 41 -6.65 -7.59 -19.32
CA MET A 41 -7.86 -8.40 -19.32
C MET A 41 -8.79 -7.95 -20.45
N ARG A 42 -9.43 -8.92 -21.11
CA ARG A 42 -10.36 -8.66 -22.21
C ARG A 42 -11.62 -7.98 -21.68
N THR A 43 -11.63 -6.65 -21.74
CA THR A 43 -12.73 -5.81 -21.24
C THR A 43 -13.25 -4.96 -22.40
N PRO A 44 -14.53 -5.09 -22.79
CA PRO A 44 -15.09 -4.30 -23.89
C PRO A 44 -15.24 -2.82 -23.47
N LEU A 45 -15.12 -1.90 -24.43
CA LEU A 45 -15.22 -0.46 -24.16
C LEU A 45 -16.57 -0.07 -23.53
N SER A 46 -17.66 -0.74 -23.89
CA SER A 46 -18.98 -0.53 -23.30
C SER A 46 -19.07 -0.86 -21.81
N GLU A 47 -18.17 -1.72 -21.29
CA GLU A 47 -18.08 -1.98 -19.85
C GLU A 47 -17.16 -0.98 -19.13
N ILE A 48 -16.20 -0.39 -19.85
CA ILE A 48 -15.23 0.55 -19.28
C ILE A 48 -15.82 1.95 -19.20
N LEU A 49 -16.43 2.41 -20.29
CA LEU A 49 -16.93 3.77 -20.44
C LEU A 49 -18.31 3.91 -19.80
N GLN A 50 -18.52 5.01 -19.07
CA GLN A 50 -19.86 5.38 -18.64
C GLN A 50 -20.72 5.86 -19.81
N THR A 51 -20.10 6.59 -20.73
CA THR A 51 -20.68 7.09 -21.97
C THR A 51 -19.62 7.04 -23.06
N ASP A 52 -20.00 6.70 -24.28
CA ASP A 52 -19.09 6.69 -25.44
C ASP A 52 -18.84 8.11 -26.01
N THR A 53 -18.73 9.10 -25.13
CA THR A 53 -18.56 10.51 -25.48
C THR A 53 -17.22 11.00 -24.96
N ILE A 54 -16.44 11.62 -25.85
CA ILE A 54 -15.19 12.28 -25.49
C ILE A 54 -15.52 13.71 -25.08
N TYR A 55 -15.20 14.07 -23.84
CA TYR A 55 -15.44 15.40 -23.31
C TYR A 55 -14.17 16.25 -23.38
N ARG A 56 -14.31 17.56 -23.49
CA ARG A 56 -13.26 18.48 -23.10
C ARG A 56 -13.18 18.62 -21.59
N SER A 57 -14.34 18.55 -20.93
CA SER A 57 -14.48 18.55 -19.48
C SER A 57 -15.71 17.74 -19.05
N VAL A 58 -15.50 16.56 -18.46
CA VAL A 58 -16.58 15.70 -17.96
C VAL A 58 -17.37 16.41 -16.87
N SER A 59 -16.66 17.08 -15.94
CA SER A 59 -17.28 17.78 -14.81
C SER A 59 -18.19 18.95 -15.22
N LYS A 60 -17.94 19.55 -16.39
CA LYS A 60 -18.78 20.62 -16.96
C LYS A 60 -19.79 20.12 -17.98
N GLY A 61 -19.77 18.83 -18.32
CA GLY A 61 -20.58 18.27 -19.41
C GLY A 61 -20.21 18.81 -20.79
N GLU A 62 -18.97 19.27 -20.97
CA GLU A 62 -18.54 19.91 -22.20
C GLU A 62 -17.94 18.89 -23.17
N ILE A 63 -18.62 18.63 -24.28
CA ILE A 63 -18.22 17.66 -25.30
C ILE A 63 -17.06 18.22 -26.14
N ALA A 64 -16.11 17.35 -26.51
CA ALA A 64 -15.03 17.72 -27.41
C ALA A 64 -15.59 18.07 -28.80
N ARG A 65 -15.05 19.11 -29.44
CA ARG A 65 -15.52 19.50 -30.78
C ARG A 65 -15.04 18.49 -31.79
N GLN A 66 -15.85 18.20 -32.81
CA GLN A 66 -15.47 17.27 -33.87
C GLN A 66 -14.14 17.66 -34.53
N GLY A 67 -13.95 18.95 -34.84
CA GLY A 67 -12.69 19.44 -35.41
C GLY A 67 -11.45 19.29 -34.50
N ASP A 68 -11.62 19.14 -33.18
CA ASP A 68 -10.51 18.79 -32.28
C ASP A 68 -10.23 17.27 -32.31
N LEU A 69 -11.27 16.44 -32.47
CA LEU A 69 -11.14 14.98 -32.62
C LEU A 69 -10.51 14.58 -33.97
N ASP A 70 -10.82 15.31 -35.04
CA ASP A 70 -10.29 15.06 -36.38
C ASP A 70 -8.75 15.22 -36.43
N LEU A 71 -8.15 15.97 -35.50
CA LEU A 71 -6.69 16.12 -35.37
C LEU A 71 -5.97 14.81 -35.04
N PHE A 72 -6.66 13.81 -34.49
CA PHE A 72 -6.08 12.50 -34.24
C PHE A 72 -5.89 11.69 -35.52
N CYS A 73 -6.60 12.02 -36.61
CA CYS A 73 -6.63 11.25 -37.86
C CYS A 73 -6.93 9.75 -37.62
N ARG A 74 -7.83 9.46 -36.69
CA ARG A 74 -8.20 8.10 -36.25
C ARG A 74 -9.70 8.00 -36.05
N THR A 75 -10.22 6.79 -36.02
CA THR A 75 -11.62 6.52 -35.67
C THR A 75 -11.91 6.90 -34.22
N HIS A 76 -13.18 7.17 -33.91
CA HIS A 76 -13.62 7.49 -32.54
C HIS A 76 -13.16 6.44 -31.53
N GLU A 77 -13.31 5.15 -31.87
CA GLU A 77 -12.94 4.03 -31.01
C GLU A 77 -11.42 3.97 -30.75
N GLU A 78 -10.60 4.29 -31.74
CA GLU A 78 -9.14 4.38 -31.59
C GLU A 78 -8.71 5.58 -30.74
N ILE A 79 -9.41 6.71 -30.84
CA ILE A 79 -9.16 7.88 -29.97
C ILE A 79 -9.49 7.52 -28.52
N VAL A 80 -10.62 6.87 -28.29
CA VAL A 80 -11.02 6.38 -26.96
C VAL A 80 -9.93 5.48 -26.37
N ARG A 81 -9.47 4.47 -27.13
CA ARG A 81 -8.37 3.60 -26.68
C ARG A 81 -7.10 4.38 -26.37
N GLU A 82 -6.70 5.31 -27.23
CA GLU A 82 -5.53 6.14 -26.97
C GLU A 82 -5.66 6.94 -25.65
N ILE A 83 -6.85 7.47 -25.36
CA ILE A 83 -7.11 8.16 -24.09
C ILE A 83 -7.01 7.18 -22.91
N LEU A 84 -7.55 5.96 -23.03
CA LEU A 84 -7.47 4.94 -21.97
C LEU A 84 -6.02 4.49 -21.70
N ASP A 85 -5.23 4.33 -22.76
CA ASP A 85 -3.85 3.82 -22.71
C ASP A 85 -2.85 4.89 -22.27
N CYS A 86 -2.96 6.11 -22.82
CA CYS A 86 -1.99 7.19 -22.61
C CYS A 86 -2.48 8.28 -21.62
N GLY A 87 -3.75 8.26 -21.24
CA GLY A 87 -4.34 9.28 -20.37
C GLY A 87 -4.04 9.07 -18.88
N TYR A 88 -3.98 10.18 -18.15
CA TYR A 88 -3.86 10.18 -16.70
C TYR A 88 -5.25 9.97 -16.06
N GLU A 89 -5.37 8.97 -15.19
CA GLU A 89 -6.61 8.72 -14.44
C GLU A 89 -6.68 9.63 -13.20
N GLN A 90 -7.68 10.51 -13.19
CA GLN A 90 -8.15 11.21 -12.00
C GLN A 90 -9.17 10.32 -11.29
N LYS A 91 -8.70 9.60 -10.28
CA LYS A 91 -9.57 8.78 -9.42
C LYS A 91 -10.51 9.67 -8.62
N SER A 92 -11.73 9.16 -8.39
CA SER A 92 -12.64 9.80 -7.45
C SER A 92 -12.03 9.84 -6.05
N GLU A 93 -12.40 10.85 -5.25
CA GLU A 93 -11.97 10.97 -3.85
C GLU A 93 -12.29 9.69 -3.07
N ALA A 94 -13.48 9.10 -3.31
CA ALA A 94 -13.91 7.86 -2.65
C ALA A 94 -13.00 6.67 -3.01
N THR A 95 -12.64 6.52 -4.28
CA THR A 95 -11.72 5.45 -4.73
C THR A 95 -10.33 5.65 -4.12
N ARG A 96 -9.85 6.90 -4.07
CA ARG A 96 -8.56 7.23 -3.44
C ARG A 96 -8.55 6.88 -1.96
N VAL A 97 -9.61 7.24 -1.23
CA VAL A 97 -9.79 6.90 0.19
C VAL A 97 -9.79 5.39 0.38
N TYR A 98 -10.56 4.65 -0.43
CA TYR A 98 -10.60 3.20 -0.36
C TYR A 98 -9.21 2.54 -0.60
N GLU A 99 -8.47 3.01 -1.60
CA GLU A 99 -7.12 2.50 -1.87
C GLU A 99 -6.12 2.84 -0.75
N GLN A 100 -6.29 4.01 -0.14
CA GLN A 100 -5.47 4.44 0.98
C GLN A 100 -5.77 3.60 2.23
N GLU A 101 -7.05 3.38 2.56
CA GLU A 101 -7.48 2.49 3.64
C GLU A 101 -7.02 1.04 3.42
N LYS A 102 -7.04 0.56 2.17
CA LYS A 102 -6.49 -0.75 1.83
C LYS A 102 -4.99 -0.82 2.09
N THR A 103 -4.25 0.18 1.63
CA THR A 103 -2.79 0.27 1.82
C THR A 103 -2.44 0.36 3.31
N GLU A 104 -3.20 1.15 4.07
CA GLU A 104 -3.06 1.28 5.51
C GLU A 104 -3.26 -0.07 6.22
N ARG A 105 -4.35 -0.79 5.91
CA ARG A 105 -4.60 -2.12 6.48
C ARG A 105 -3.46 -3.11 6.19
N GLU A 106 -2.95 -3.13 4.96
CA GLU A 106 -1.81 -3.98 4.60
C GLU A 106 -0.55 -3.63 5.39
N ILE A 107 -0.25 -2.34 5.57
CA ILE A 107 0.90 -1.88 6.36
C ILE A 107 0.75 -2.27 7.83
N VAL A 108 -0.43 -2.03 8.41
CA VAL A 108 -0.76 -2.38 9.80
C VAL A 108 -0.58 -3.88 10.02
N GLN A 109 -1.09 -4.72 9.10
CA GLN A 109 -0.94 -6.17 9.17
C GLN A 109 0.53 -6.62 9.10
N ILE A 110 1.33 -5.99 8.23
CA ILE A 110 2.78 -6.27 8.14
C ILE A 110 3.48 -5.90 9.45
N LEU A 111 3.12 -4.76 10.05
CA LEU A 111 3.80 -4.22 11.23
C LEU A 111 3.38 -4.91 12.52
N ARG A 112 2.13 -5.34 12.66
CA ARG A 112 1.61 -6.06 13.85
C ARG A 112 2.53 -7.22 14.29
N ASN A 113 3.08 -7.94 13.30
CA ASN A 113 3.96 -9.09 13.53
C ASN A 113 5.46 -8.74 13.53
N LYS A 114 5.81 -7.46 13.43
CA LYS A 114 7.20 -6.98 13.31
C LYS A 114 7.60 -5.97 14.37
N VAL A 115 6.65 -5.37 15.08
CA VAL A 115 6.92 -4.34 16.09
C VAL A 115 6.25 -4.68 17.42
N THR A 116 6.98 -4.43 18.51
CA THR A 116 6.51 -4.51 19.90
C THR A 116 6.88 -3.22 20.62
N ARG A 117 6.29 -2.98 21.79
CA ARG A 117 6.70 -1.90 22.69
C ARG A 117 6.85 -2.46 24.09
N GLY A 118 8.07 -2.44 24.64
CA GLY A 118 8.34 -3.04 25.95
C GLY A 118 8.04 -4.53 25.98
N GLY A 119 8.34 -5.22 24.87
CA GLY A 119 8.10 -6.66 24.70
C GLY A 119 6.66 -7.08 24.43
N ARG A 120 5.67 -6.17 24.43
CA ARG A 120 4.26 -6.49 24.13
C ARG A 120 3.87 -6.05 22.74
N HIS A 121 3.03 -6.86 22.07
CA HIS A 121 2.39 -6.46 20.82
C HIS A 121 1.43 -5.29 21.06
N LEU A 122 1.28 -4.44 20.06
CA LEU A 122 0.33 -3.33 20.11
C LEU A 122 -1.02 -3.77 19.57
N SER A 123 -2.09 -3.25 20.18
CA SER A 123 -3.41 -3.29 19.57
C SER A 123 -3.41 -2.53 18.24
N GLU A 124 -4.36 -2.84 17.37
CA GLU A 124 -4.45 -2.21 16.06
C GLU A 124 -4.61 -0.69 16.17
N ALA A 125 -5.40 -0.21 17.14
CA ALA A 125 -5.61 1.20 17.38
C ALA A 125 -4.32 1.93 17.79
N SER A 126 -3.57 1.38 18.76
CA SER A 126 -2.30 1.98 19.20
C SER A 126 -1.23 1.93 18.11
N LEU A 127 -1.23 0.88 17.27
CA LEU A 127 -0.31 0.79 16.14
C LEU A 127 -0.63 1.86 15.09
N ARG A 128 -1.90 2.05 14.72
CA ARG A 128 -2.31 3.12 13.79
C ARG A 128 -1.92 4.52 14.30
N GLU A 129 -2.14 4.77 15.59
CA GLU A 129 -1.73 6.03 16.22
C GLU A 129 -0.21 6.24 16.13
N ALA A 130 0.59 5.20 16.39
CA ALA A 130 2.04 5.27 16.28
C ALA A 130 2.51 5.51 14.83
N ILE A 131 1.89 4.85 13.85
CA ILE A 131 2.20 5.05 12.43
C ILE A 131 1.90 6.49 12.01
N GLY A 132 0.73 7.02 12.40
CA GLY A 132 0.31 8.39 12.06
C GLY A 132 1.26 9.48 12.59
N LYS A 133 2.02 9.20 13.66
CA LYS A 133 3.03 10.13 14.20
C LYS A 133 4.32 10.19 13.36
N VAL A 134 4.62 9.16 12.57
CA VAL A 134 5.90 9.03 11.86
C VAL A 134 5.79 9.05 10.34
N HIS A 135 4.61 8.77 9.79
CA HIS A 135 4.45 8.57 8.35
C HIS A 135 3.03 8.85 7.86
N ASN A 136 2.95 9.64 6.78
CA ASN A 136 1.71 9.82 6.03
C ASN A 136 1.60 8.72 4.99
N ILE A 137 0.69 7.76 5.21
CA ILE A 137 0.46 6.64 4.31
C ILE A 137 -0.09 7.16 2.98
N TYR A 138 0.52 6.72 1.88
CA TYR A 138 0.08 7.01 0.51
C TYR A 138 -0.26 5.71 -0.23
N VAL A 139 -1.12 5.80 -1.24
CA VAL A 139 -1.44 4.67 -2.12
C VAL A 139 -0.18 4.24 -2.87
N GLY A 140 0.23 2.98 -2.72
CA GLY A 140 1.43 2.48 -3.38
C GLY A 140 1.99 1.22 -2.74
N ASN A 141 3.32 1.09 -2.74
CA ASN A 141 3.98 -0.12 -2.26
C ASN A 141 3.97 -0.20 -0.72
N SER A 142 3.02 -0.98 -0.18
CA SER A 142 2.84 -1.24 1.26
C SER A 142 4.11 -1.81 1.92
N LYS A 143 4.84 -2.69 1.22
CA LYS A 143 6.08 -3.28 1.76
C LYS A 143 7.17 -2.22 1.96
N LYS A 144 7.38 -1.35 0.97
CA LYS A 144 8.36 -0.25 1.08
C LYS A 144 8.02 0.68 2.24
N GLN A 145 6.77 1.12 2.31
CA GLN A 145 6.30 2.01 3.39
C GLN A 145 6.45 1.35 4.77
N SER A 146 6.12 0.05 4.91
CA SER A 146 6.27 -0.66 6.18
C SER A 146 7.71 -0.67 6.71
N GLN A 147 8.72 -0.73 5.83
CA GLN A 147 10.14 -0.73 6.23
C GLN A 147 10.60 0.67 6.67
N GLU A 148 10.14 1.70 5.95
CA GLU A 148 10.39 3.10 6.32
C GLU A 148 9.77 3.43 7.68
N ILE A 149 8.52 2.99 7.91
CA ILE A 149 7.81 3.15 9.17
C ILE A 149 8.53 2.41 10.29
N LEU A 150 8.88 1.14 10.09
CA LEU A 150 9.57 0.33 11.11
C LEU A 150 10.86 1.01 11.59
N SER A 151 11.65 1.53 10.65
CA SER A 151 12.91 2.23 10.95
C SER A 151 12.70 3.54 11.73
N LYS A 152 11.55 4.20 11.57
CA LYS A 152 11.18 5.40 12.33
C LYS A 152 10.64 5.05 13.71
N LEU A 153 9.83 3.99 13.82
CA LEU A 153 9.29 3.51 15.10
C LEU A 153 10.42 3.06 16.04
N GLU A 154 11.46 2.41 15.54
CA GLU A 154 12.63 2.05 16.36
C GLU A 154 13.26 3.26 17.05
N LYS A 155 13.35 4.40 16.34
CA LYS A 155 13.89 5.65 16.90
C LYS A 155 12.99 6.25 17.99
N MET A 156 11.73 5.81 18.08
CA MET A 156 10.78 6.23 19.11
C MET A 156 10.71 5.25 20.30
N GLY A 157 11.58 4.24 20.35
CA GLY A 157 11.61 3.25 21.43
C GLY A 157 10.62 2.09 21.23
N PHE A 158 10.29 1.77 19.99
CA PHE A 158 9.64 0.51 19.65
C PHE A 158 10.70 -0.53 19.31
N ASP A 159 10.40 -1.80 19.60
CA ASP A 159 11.32 -2.91 19.40
C ASP A 159 10.88 -3.72 18.18
N ARG A 160 11.83 -4.27 17.43
CA ARG A 160 11.50 -5.27 16.41
C ARG A 160 11.17 -6.59 17.07
N VAL A 161 10.15 -7.27 16.56
CA VAL A 161 9.82 -8.64 16.98
C VAL A 161 11.03 -9.54 16.73
N GLY A 162 11.59 -10.02 17.84
CA GLY A 162 12.69 -10.98 17.86
C GLY A 162 12.21 -12.41 18.12
N VAL A 163 13.12 -13.35 17.97
CA VAL A 163 13.00 -14.72 18.45
C VAL A 163 13.71 -14.79 19.80
N ARG A 164 13.00 -15.19 20.85
CA ARG A 164 13.59 -15.50 22.16
C ARG A 164 14.31 -16.84 22.04
N VAL A 165 15.59 -16.87 22.40
CA VAL A 165 16.43 -18.06 22.27
C VAL A 165 17.25 -18.24 23.54
N SER A 166 17.19 -19.43 24.14
CA SER A 166 18.20 -19.86 25.11
C SER A 166 19.36 -20.46 24.35
N VAL A 167 20.57 -19.95 24.52
CA VAL A 167 21.76 -20.41 23.80
C VAL A 167 22.94 -20.50 24.76
N GLU A 168 23.79 -21.52 24.58
CA GLU A 168 25.07 -21.58 25.30
C GLU A 168 25.94 -20.39 24.86
N MET A 169 26.25 -19.49 25.80
CA MET A 169 26.94 -18.24 25.48
C MET A 169 28.42 -18.49 25.16
N SER A 170 28.83 -18.14 23.94
CA SER A 170 30.22 -18.07 23.50
C SER A 170 30.55 -16.66 23.02
N ASP A 171 31.85 -16.33 22.85
CA ASP A 171 32.27 -15.00 22.40
C ASP A 171 31.63 -14.61 21.07
N LYS A 172 31.55 -15.55 20.11
CA LYS A 172 30.93 -15.33 18.79
C LYS A 172 29.41 -15.14 18.88
N VAL A 173 28.74 -15.90 19.74
CA VAL A 173 27.30 -15.74 19.97
C VAL A 173 27.03 -14.37 20.59
N ALA A 174 27.81 -13.98 21.59
CA ALA A 174 27.68 -12.68 22.24
C ALA A 174 27.91 -11.52 21.25
N GLU A 175 28.93 -11.63 20.38
CA GLU A 175 29.19 -10.63 19.34
C GLU A 175 28.06 -10.56 18.31
N PHE A 176 27.56 -11.70 17.84
CA PHE A 176 26.44 -11.75 16.91
C PHE A 176 25.17 -11.13 17.50
N VAL A 177 24.83 -11.47 18.75
CA VAL A 177 23.62 -10.97 19.41
C VAL A 177 23.75 -9.47 19.64
N LYS A 178 24.89 -8.96 20.13
CA LYS A 178 25.10 -7.52 20.32
C LYS A 178 24.90 -6.70 19.04
N GLN A 179 25.20 -7.29 17.88
CA GLN A 179 25.00 -6.64 16.58
C GLN A 179 23.56 -6.79 16.04
N ASN A 180 22.86 -7.87 16.38
CA ASN A 180 21.62 -8.29 15.70
C ASN A 180 20.43 -8.51 16.64
N GLY A 181 20.52 -8.07 17.88
CA GLY A 181 19.61 -8.47 18.93
C GLY A 181 19.95 -7.86 20.29
N GLU A 182 19.42 -8.47 21.35
CA GLU A 182 19.57 -8.05 22.74
C GLU A 182 19.89 -9.26 23.62
N ILE A 183 20.75 -9.08 24.61
CA ILE A 183 21.10 -10.11 25.59
C ILE A 183 20.33 -9.80 26.88
N HIS A 184 19.57 -10.78 27.36
CA HIS A 184 18.91 -10.75 28.66
C HIS A 184 19.45 -11.86 29.56
N ASP A 185 19.13 -11.80 30.84
CA ASP A 185 19.48 -12.87 31.77
C ASP A 185 18.70 -14.14 31.42
N GLY A 186 19.43 -15.18 30.98
CA GLY A 186 18.88 -16.49 30.64
C GLY A 186 18.39 -16.67 29.18
N TYR A 187 18.27 -15.61 28.39
CA TYR A 187 17.91 -15.73 26.96
C TYR A 187 18.44 -14.55 26.13
N VAL A 188 18.53 -14.76 24.82
CA VAL A 188 18.84 -13.72 23.83
C VAL A 188 17.63 -13.47 22.94
N MET A 189 17.44 -12.21 22.55
CA MET A 189 16.47 -11.79 21.55
C MET A 189 17.19 -11.57 20.23
N ILE A 190 16.91 -12.40 19.23
CA ILE A 190 17.49 -12.23 17.88
C ILE A 190 16.43 -11.64 16.96
N ARG A 191 16.75 -10.57 16.23
CA ARG A 191 15.80 -10.03 15.24
C ARG A 191 15.40 -11.12 14.23
N SER A 192 14.12 -11.16 13.89
CA SER A 192 13.53 -12.24 13.07
C SER A 192 14.22 -12.44 11.71
N ASP A 193 14.70 -11.37 11.09
CA ASP A 193 15.43 -11.36 9.83
C ASP A 193 16.87 -11.87 9.96
N CYS A 194 17.49 -11.75 11.14
CA CYS A 194 18.83 -12.26 11.42
C CYS A 194 18.83 -13.71 11.93
N PHE A 195 17.66 -14.26 12.29
CA PHE A 195 17.56 -15.60 12.86
C PHE A 195 18.12 -16.73 11.97
N PRO A 196 17.93 -16.74 10.63
CA PRO A 196 18.58 -17.73 9.77
C PRO A 196 20.11 -17.70 9.89
N ARG A 197 20.72 -16.49 9.88
CA ARG A 197 22.17 -16.32 10.04
C ARG A 197 22.64 -16.74 11.44
N PHE A 198 21.80 -16.58 12.46
CA PHE A 198 22.07 -17.05 13.81
C PHE A 198 22.14 -18.59 13.84
N LYS A 199 21.21 -19.29 13.17
CA LYS A 199 21.26 -20.77 13.07
C LYS A 199 22.55 -21.25 12.43
N ASP A 200 22.92 -20.68 11.29
CA ASP A 200 24.15 -21.05 10.58
C ASP A 200 25.40 -20.84 11.45
N MET A 201 25.40 -19.77 12.25
CA MET A 201 26.47 -19.47 13.21
C MET A 201 26.51 -20.51 14.34
N CYS A 202 25.37 -20.84 14.95
CA CYS A 202 25.30 -21.87 15.98
C CYS A 202 25.75 -23.25 15.46
N GLU A 203 25.37 -23.62 14.23
CA GLU A 203 25.80 -24.89 13.61
C GLU A 203 27.31 -24.95 13.40
N LYS A 204 27.92 -23.87 12.87
CA LYS A 204 29.37 -23.79 12.65
C LYS A 204 30.17 -23.87 13.96
N GLU A 205 29.68 -23.22 15.00
CA GLU A 205 30.33 -23.22 16.31
C GLU A 205 29.95 -24.43 17.18
N LYS A 206 29.08 -25.32 16.68
CA LYS A 206 28.52 -26.46 17.42
C LYS A 206 27.86 -26.04 18.76
N VAL A 207 27.25 -24.86 18.77
CA VAL A 207 26.56 -24.29 19.93
C VAL A 207 25.09 -24.74 19.91
N ARG A 208 24.62 -25.26 21.04
CA ARG A 208 23.21 -25.63 21.20
C ARG A 208 22.37 -24.41 21.54
N TYR A 209 21.19 -24.33 20.92
CA TYR A 209 20.19 -23.31 21.22
C TYR A 209 18.78 -23.92 21.26
N LEU A 210 17.90 -23.29 22.02
CA LEU A 210 16.49 -23.62 22.16
C LEU A 210 15.66 -22.37 21.89
N ILE A 211 14.71 -22.48 20.97
CA ILE A 211 13.75 -21.40 20.71
C ILE A 211 12.72 -21.39 21.84
N LEU A 212 12.69 -20.30 22.59
CA LEU A 212 11.66 -20.04 23.58
C LEU A 212 10.46 -19.47 22.78
N ARG A 213 9.30 -20.15 22.83
CA ARG A 213 8.14 -19.82 21.98
C ARG A 213 7.79 -18.33 22.04
N ARG A 214 7.33 -17.80 20.90
CA ARG A 214 6.77 -16.46 20.75
C ARG A 214 5.43 -16.43 21.50
N GLU A 215 5.26 -15.48 22.42
CA GLU A 215 3.93 -15.05 22.84
C GLU A 215 3.17 -14.66 21.57
N GLU A 216 2.18 -15.47 21.18
CA GLU A 216 1.25 -15.07 20.13
C GLU A 216 0.54 -13.81 20.63
N PRO A 217 0.31 -12.81 19.75
CA PRO A 217 -0.49 -11.67 20.15
C PRO A 217 -1.84 -12.21 20.60
N GLU A 218 -2.17 -12.04 21.88
CA GLU A 218 -3.49 -12.31 22.42
C GLU A 218 -4.49 -11.61 21.49
N ASP A 219 -5.24 -12.40 20.73
CA ASP A 219 -6.34 -11.88 19.95
C ASP A 219 -7.31 -11.27 20.97
N GLU A 220 -7.41 -9.94 20.99
CA GLU A 220 -8.43 -9.24 21.77
C GLU A 220 -9.78 -9.81 21.35
N GLU A 221 -10.36 -10.67 22.21
CA GLU A 221 -11.74 -11.10 22.09
C GLU A 221 -12.62 -9.86 22.17
N ILE A 222 -13.10 -9.41 21.02
CA ILE A 222 -14.13 -8.38 20.94
C ILE A 222 -15.41 -9.01 21.48
N CYS A 223 -15.83 -8.59 22.68
CA CYS A 223 -17.17 -8.84 23.23
C CYS A 223 -18.24 -8.11 22.41
#